data_AF-A0A7Y9JR98-F1
#
_entry.id   AF-A0A7Y9JR98-F1
#
_cell.length_a   1.000
_cell.length_b   1.000
_cell.length_c   1.000
_cell.angle_alpha   90.00
_cell.angle_beta   90.00
_cell.angle_gamma   90.00
#
_symmetry.space_group_name_H-M   'P 1'
#
loop_
_entity.id
_entity.type
_entity.pdbx_description
1 polymer ?
#
loop_
_entity_poly.entity_id
_entity_poly.type
_entity_poly.pdbx_seq_one_letter_code
_entity_poly.pdbx_strand_id
1 'polypeptide(L)'
;MSPARLTRLAGVATSLTLLAGGLSLAPAQAAGPAAGTPAVSSTEDRARTKPLRIKSPGVSCECGGAGYLWGWYVVGMRFTGVKKGHTYRAFIKGGAEATATQSYGTAIFSRADHDFEYGETYKFVVKEYKRKKLVRTSKAKKYTIPTPVAHPDMARLETIEADGKDYLVAGRTYSVAYEGEWQDGIQFAKGVDRYLNEDGGFGWYEEEGYPLPWVEHAPDAALTLAPTEEHLGQQWNIYVVGSVPAPKDVPRKGIEAGDPVRGSEWGHHWFVSIISEEEAAQLEQ
;
A
#
# COMPACT_ATOMS: atom_id res chain seq x y z
N MET A 1 0.73 -1.61 -42.71
CA MET A 1 2.04 -1.41 -43.35
C MET A 1 2.96 -0.72 -42.34
N SER A 2 3.90 -1.44 -41.75
CA SER A 2 5.05 -0.83 -41.06
C SER A 2 6.14 -0.55 -42.11
N PRO A 3 6.87 0.57 -41.97
CA PRO A 3 8.29 0.50 -41.59
C PRO A 3 8.66 1.71 -40.68
N ALA A 4 9.81 1.85 -40.01
CA ALA A 4 11.05 1.09 -39.90
C ALA A 4 11.69 1.45 -38.54
N ARG A 5 12.42 0.49 -37.98
CA ARG A 5 13.38 0.67 -36.89
C ARG A 5 14.61 1.42 -37.40
N LEU A 6 15.14 2.36 -36.62
CA LEU A 6 16.47 2.94 -36.83
C LEU A 6 17.42 2.44 -35.74
N THR A 7 18.31 1.55 -36.15
CA THR A 7 19.56 1.18 -35.48
C THR A 7 20.60 2.27 -35.74
N ARG A 8 21.33 2.72 -34.72
CA ARG A 8 22.68 3.30 -34.90
C ARG A 8 23.65 2.71 -33.89
N LEU A 9 24.76 2.22 -34.42
CA LEU A 9 25.92 1.62 -33.79
C LEU A 9 27.14 2.52 -34.07
N ALA A 10 28.16 2.38 -33.20
CA ALA A 10 29.55 2.88 -33.30
C ALA A 10 29.75 4.39 -33.09
N GLY A 11 30.82 4.91 -32.46
CA GLY A 11 32.09 4.42 -31.90
C GLY A 11 32.83 5.67 -31.36
N VAL A 12 33.79 5.62 -30.42
CA VAL A 12 35.27 5.59 -30.60
C VAL A 12 35.84 6.00 -29.22
N ALA A 13 36.54 5.15 -28.46
CA ALA A 13 37.99 4.84 -28.41
C ALA A 13 38.90 5.91 -27.76
N THR A 14 39.71 5.48 -26.77
CA THR A 14 41.11 5.86 -26.37
C THR A 14 41.33 5.43 -24.90
N SER A 15 42.44 4.86 -24.41
CA SER A 15 43.79 4.57 -24.93
C SER A 15 44.42 3.42 -24.13
N LEU A 16 45.34 2.71 -24.79
CA LEU A 16 46.20 1.64 -24.27
C LEU A 16 47.61 2.23 -24.08
N THR A 17 48.27 1.93 -22.95
CA THR A 17 49.73 2.10 -22.83
C THR A 17 50.34 0.89 -22.13
N LEU A 18 51.20 0.19 -22.87
CA LEU A 18 52.11 -0.85 -22.39
C LEU A 18 53.39 -0.21 -21.85
N LEU A 19 53.96 -0.80 -20.81
CA LEU A 19 55.42 -0.86 -20.64
C LEU A 19 55.80 -2.11 -19.84
N ALA A 20 56.78 -2.83 -20.38
CA ALA A 20 57.30 -4.11 -19.94
C ALA A 20 58.55 -3.95 -19.06
N GLY A 21 58.90 -5.02 -18.34
CA GLY A 21 60.30 -5.30 -17.98
C GLY A 21 60.49 -5.99 -16.63
N GLY A 22 61.16 -7.16 -16.65
CA GLY A 22 61.95 -7.64 -15.50
C GLY A 22 61.73 -9.10 -15.07
N LEU A 23 62.34 -10.04 -15.77
CA LEU A 23 62.58 -11.43 -15.33
C LEU A 23 63.75 -11.48 -14.32
N SER A 24 63.63 -12.33 -13.28
CA SER A 24 64.76 -13.00 -12.62
C SER A 24 64.32 -14.34 -12.01
N LEU A 25 64.92 -15.43 -12.50
CA LEU A 25 65.03 -16.78 -11.90
C LEU A 25 66.18 -16.72 -10.85
N ALA A 26 66.24 -17.40 -9.69
CA ALA A 26 66.10 -18.82 -9.28
C ALA A 26 66.41 -18.89 -7.74
N PRO A 27 66.58 -20.04 -7.04
CA PRO A 27 66.20 -21.44 -7.28
C PRO A 27 65.36 -22.08 -6.14
N ALA A 28 64.99 -23.34 -6.35
CA ALA A 28 64.26 -24.22 -5.43
C ALA A 28 65.08 -24.74 -4.24
N GLN A 29 64.42 -24.94 -3.09
CA GLN A 29 64.85 -25.85 -2.03
C GLN A 29 63.77 -26.90 -1.78
N ALA A 30 64.19 -28.17 -1.79
CA ALA A 30 63.38 -29.33 -1.45
C ALA A 30 63.34 -29.52 0.08
N ALA A 31 62.17 -29.87 0.62
CA ALA A 31 62.03 -30.49 1.94
C ALA A 31 60.91 -31.54 1.89
N GLY A 32 61.20 -32.72 2.43
CA GLY A 32 60.43 -33.97 2.28
C GLY A 32 59.13 -34.07 3.08
N PRO A 33 58.50 -35.27 3.08
CA PRO A 33 57.14 -35.46 3.57
C PRO A 33 57.11 -35.64 5.09
N ALA A 34 56.24 -34.90 5.78
CA ALA A 34 55.92 -35.15 7.18
C ALA A 34 54.43 -34.91 7.47
N ALA A 35 53.73 -36.04 7.64
CA ALA A 35 52.65 -36.32 8.58
C ALA A 35 51.64 -35.20 8.96
N GLY A 36 50.39 -35.46 8.61
CA GLY A 36 49.28 -35.44 9.57
C GLY A 36 48.76 -34.09 10.00
N THR A 37 48.01 -33.40 9.13
CA THR A 37 47.03 -32.40 9.59
C THR A 37 45.76 -33.15 10.01
N PRO A 38 45.34 -33.13 11.29
CA PRO A 38 43.97 -33.51 11.59
C PRO A 38 43.09 -32.45 10.93
N ALA A 39 42.15 -32.91 10.10
CA ALA A 39 41.10 -32.07 9.55
C ALA A 39 40.39 -31.38 10.73
N VAL A 40 40.68 -30.09 10.92
CA VAL A 40 39.84 -29.23 11.75
C VAL A 40 38.53 -29.13 11.01
N SER A 41 37.62 -30.03 11.39
CA SER A 41 36.21 -30.00 11.07
C SER A 41 35.74 -28.56 11.28
N SER A 42 35.48 -27.86 10.17
CA SER A 42 34.91 -26.52 10.14
C SER A 42 33.45 -26.60 10.59
N THR A 43 33.26 -26.88 11.88
CA THR A 43 31.95 -26.97 12.54
C THR A 43 31.55 -25.63 13.17
N GLU A 44 32.37 -24.58 13.00
CA GLU A 44 32.11 -23.25 13.57
C GLU A 44 31.58 -22.19 12.57
N ASP A 45 31.49 -22.48 11.26
CA ASP A 45 31.01 -21.49 10.28
C ASP A 45 29.59 -21.74 9.75
N ARG A 46 28.82 -22.58 10.46
CA ARG A 46 27.36 -22.56 10.43
C ARG A 46 26.83 -21.57 11.47
N ALA A 47 27.40 -20.36 11.53
CA ALA A 47 26.66 -19.23 12.06
C ALA A 47 25.32 -19.19 11.31
N ARG A 48 24.23 -19.57 11.99
CA ARG A 48 22.88 -19.77 11.45
C ARG A 48 22.48 -18.52 10.67
N THR A 49 22.76 -18.50 9.37
CA THR A 49 22.39 -17.39 8.53
C THR A 49 20.87 -17.34 8.52
N LYS A 50 20.31 -16.25 9.07
CA LYS A 50 18.86 -16.11 9.19
C LYS A 50 18.24 -16.37 7.80
N PRO A 51 17.27 -17.28 7.70
CA PRO A 51 16.67 -17.65 6.43
C PRO A 51 15.98 -16.42 5.82
N LEU A 52 16.11 -16.27 4.50
CA LEU A 52 15.38 -15.23 3.75
C LEU A 52 13.89 -15.59 3.77
N ARG A 53 13.08 -14.77 4.45
CA ARG A 53 11.64 -15.05 4.67
C ARG A 53 10.80 -13.82 4.41
N ILE A 54 9.77 -13.99 3.60
CA ILE A 54 8.66 -13.02 3.47
C ILE A 54 7.80 -13.15 4.73
N LYS A 55 7.47 -12.02 5.36
CA LYS A 55 6.65 -11.99 6.58
C LYS A 55 5.17 -11.94 6.24
N SER A 56 4.72 -10.85 5.62
CA SER A 56 3.34 -10.68 5.21
C SER A 56 3.29 -9.75 3.99
N PRO A 57 2.97 -10.25 2.80
CA PRO A 57 2.37 -9.42 1.77
C PRO A 57 0.98 -8.93 2.25
N GLY A 58 0.62 -7.72 1.87
CA GLY A 58 -0.66 -7.10 2.21
C GLY A 58 -0.92 -5.90 1.31
N VAL A 59 -2.19 -5.57 1.12
CA VAL A 59 -2.58 -4.34 0.45
C VAL A 59 -2.44 -3.11 1.37
N SER A 60 -2.23 -1.94 0.77
CA SER A 60 -2.21 -0.63 1.44
C SER A 60 -2.73 0.45 0.50
N CYS A 61 -3.31 1.52 1.05
CA CYS A 61 -3.41 2.81 0.37
C CYS A 61 -2.04 3.52 0.44
N GLU A 62 -1.71 4.33 -0.57
CA GLU A 62 -0.76 5.44 -0.42
C GLU A 62 -1.61 6.70 -0.19
N CYS A 63 -1.13 7.58 0.71
CA CYS A 63 -1.65 8.91 1.10
C CYS A 63 -2.53 8.92 2.38
N GLY A 64 -2.27 9.90 3.26
CA GLY A 64 -2.78 9.99 4.64
C GLY A 64 -4.04 10.84 4.83
N GLY A 65 -4.58 10.74 6.03
CA GLY A 65 -5.91 11.20 6.43
C GLY A 65 -6.91 10.05 6.39
N ALA A 66 -7.54 9.74 7.52
CA ALA A 66 -8.49 8.64 7.71
C ALA A 66 -8.06 7.20 7.46
N GLY A 67 -6.79 6.83 7.24
CA GLY A 67 -6.38 5.42 7.14
C GLY A 67 -7.02 4.57 6.01
N TYR A 68 -7.99 5.10 5.27
CA TYR A 68 -8.79 4.40 4.28
C TYR A 68 -9.12 5.35 3.12
N LEU A 69 -8.29 5.32 2.07
CA LEU A 69 -8.63 5.88 0.76
C LEU A 69 -9.06 4.68 -0.09
N TRP A 70 -10.36 4.57 -0.35
CA TRP A 70 -11.04 3.28 -0.57
C TRP A 70 -10.79 2.71 -1.97
N GLY A 71 -9.68 1.99 -2.02
CA GLY A 71 -9.11 1.28 -3.14
C GLY A 71 -7.64 1.11 -2.82
N TRP A 72 -7.20 -0.11 -2.49
CA TRP A 72 -5.78 -0.31 -2.27
C TRP A 72 -5.01 0.00 -3.55
N TYR A 73 -3.97 0.80 -3.40
CA TYR A 73 -3.15 1.24 -4.52
C TYR A 73 -1.91 0.37 -4.67
N VAL A 74 -1.45 -0.24 -3.57
CA VAL A 74 -0.22 -1.03 -3.59
C VAL A 74 -0.37 -2.35 -2.86
N VAL A 75 0.39 -3.34 -3.30
CA VAL A 75 0.70 -4.54 -2.53
C VAL A 75 2.10 -4.37 -1.95
N GLY A 76 2.18 -4.23 -0.63
CA GLY A 76 3.42 -4.15 0.11
C GLY A 76 3.81 -5.51 0.68
N MET A 77 5.11 -5.78 0.78
CA MET A 77 5.62 -6.90 1.57
C MET A 77 6.87 -6.52 2.35
N ARG A 78 6.99 -7.08 3.55
CA ARG A 78 8.23 -7.07 4.34
C ARG A 78 8.92 -8.42 4.28
N PHE A 79 10.24 -8.43 4.24
CA PHE A 79 11.04 -9.65 4.29
C PHE A 79 12.27 -9.50 5.21
N THR A 80 12.70 -10.63 5.78
CA THR A 80 13.74 -10.71 6.81
C THR A 80 14.87 -11.63 6.36
N GLY A 81 16.03 -11.54 7.02
CA GLY A 81 17.22 -12.33 6.64
C GLY A 81 18.12 -11.63 5.61
N VAL A 82 17.94 -10.31 5.44
CA VAL A 82 18.81 -9.45 4.63
C VAL A 82 20.22 -9.36 5.22
N LYS A 83 21.20 -9.14 4.34
CA LYS A 83 22.64 -9.08 4.59
C LYS A 83 23.23 -7.87 3.88
N LYS A 84 24.18 -7.20 4.54
CA LYS A 84 24.95 -6.09 3.98
C LYS A 84 25.76 -6.56 2.75
N GLY A 85 25.83 -5.72 1.71
CA GLY A 85 26.58 -6.00 0.48
C GLY A 85 25.89 -6.98 -0.50
N HIS A 86 24.61 -7.28 -0.28
CA HIS A 86 23.78 -8.11 -1.15
C HIS A 86 22.62 -7.27 -1.71
N THR A 87 22.16 -7.62 -2.91
CA THR A 87 21.02 -7.00 -3.58
C THR A 87 19.84 -7.95 -3.55
N TYR A 88 18.63 -7.44 -3.31
CA TYR A 88 17.41 -8.25 -3.30
C TYR A 88 16.49 -7.78 -4.40
N ARG A 89 15.86 -8.74 -5.07
CA ARG A 89 14.81 -8.48 -6.05
C ARG A 89 13.58 -9.27 -5.63
N ALA A 90 12.46 -8.58 -5.52
CA ALA A 90 11.19 -9.18 -5.21
C ALA A 90 10.44 -9.46 -6.52
N PHE A 91 9.82 -10.63 -6.61
CA PHE A 91 9.12 -11.13 -7.79
C PHE A 91 7.69 -11.51 -7.42
N ILE A 92 6.78 -11.25 -8.34
CA ILE A 92 5.38 -11.66 -8.26
C ILE A 92 5.11 -12.63 -9.39
N LYS A 93 4.34 -13.68 -9.11
CA LYS A 93 3.84 -14.62 -10.11
C LYS A 93 2.35 -14.87 -9.87
N GLY A 94 1.52 -14.39 -10.78
CA GLY A 94 0.05 -14.40 -10.80
C GLY A 94 -0.39 -13.25 -11.71
N GLY A 95 -1.34 -13.47 -12.63
CA GLY A 95 -1.55 -12.61 -13.81
C GLY A 95 -0.65 -12.98 -15.01
N ALA A 96 -0.60 -12.12 -16.03
CA ALA A 96 0.04 -12.41 -17.33
C ALA A 96 1.59 -12.44 -17.31
N GLU A 97 2.25 -11.72 -16.39
CA GLU A 97 3.72 -11.58 -16.39
C GLU A 97 4.36 -11.57 -14.98
N ALA A 98 5.69 -11.75 -14.94
CA ALA A 98 6.47 -11.70 -13.70
C ALA A 98 7.26 -10.39 -13.61
N THR A 99 6.93 -9.55 -12.64
CA THR A 99 7.57 -8.24 -12.44
C THR A 99 8.64 -8.28 -11.36
N ALA A 100 9.53 -7.27 -11.33
CA ALA A 100 10.62 -7.20 -10.35
C ALA A 100 10.94 -5.78 -9.86
N THR A 101 11.12 -5.63 -8.55
CA THR A 101 11.65 -4.39 -7.94
C THR A 101 12.87 -4.66 -7.05
N GLN A 102 13.85 -3.76 -7.06
CA GLN A 102 15.01 -3.82 -6.15
C GLN A 102 14.58 -3.36 -4.76
N SER A 103 14.93 -4.12 -3.72
CA SER A 103 14.38 -3.93 -2.37
C SER A 103 15.42 -4.09 -1.26
N TYR A 104 15.16 -3.44 -0.13
CA TYR A 104 15.89 -3.62 1.13
C TYR A 104 14.91 -3.86 2.27
N GLY A 105 14.62 -5.12 2.56
CA GLY A 105 13.72 -5.50 3.66
C GLY A 105 12.23 -5.21 3.43
N THR A 106 11.88 -4.40 2.43
CA THR A 106 10.51 -4.09 1.99
C THR A 106 10.45 -3.98 0.47
N ALA A 107 9.33 -4.39 -0.13
CA ALA A 107 9.00 -4.15 -1.54
C ALA A 107 7.54 -3.70 -1.65
N ILE A 108 7.27 -2.79 -2.58
CA ILE A 108 5.93 -2.23 -2.86
C ILE A 108 5.70 -2.36 -4.36
N PHE A 109 4.48 -2.74 -4.74
CA PHE A 109 4.06 -2.91 -6.12
C PHE A 109 2.73 -2.18 -6.28
N SER A 110 2.70 -1.17 -7.15
CA SER A 110 1.45 -0.48 -7.50
C SER A 110 0.49 -1.45 -8.19
N ARG A 111 -0.81 -1.22 -7.99
CA ARG A 111 -1.88 -1.95 -8.66
C ARG A 111 -1.78 -1.78 -10.17
N ALA A 112 -1.63 -0.54 -10.62
CA ALA A 112 -1.63 -0.17 -12.04
C ALA A 112 -0.45 -0.77 -12.82
N ASP A 113 0.76 -0.82 -12.25
CA ASP A 113 1.93 -1.33 -12.98
C ASP A 113 2.00 -2.87 -13.00
N HIS A 114 1.08 -3.54 -12.30
CA HIS A 114 1.16 -4.97 -12.00
C HIS A 114 -0.13 -5.74 -12.27
N ASP A 115 -1.16 -5.08 -12.82
CA ASP A 115 -2.45 -5.68 -13.19
C ASP A 115 -3.06 -6.55 -12.09
N PHE A 116 -2.97 -6.10 -10.84
CA PHE A 116 -3.53 -6.86 -9.74
C PHE A 116 -5.07 -6.76 -9.75
N GLU A 117 -5.71 -7.92 -9.83
CA GLU A 117 -7.15 -8.11 -9.75
C GLU A 117 -7.63 -8.52 -8.35
N TYR A 118 -8.86 -8.13 -8.01
CA TYR A 118 -9.54 -8.54 -6.77
C TYR A 118 -9.87 -10.03 -6.78
N GLY A 119 -9.83 -10.69 -5.62
CA GLY A 119 -10.09 -12.13 -5.48
C GLY A 119 -8.96 -13.03 -5.99
N GLU A 120 -8.05 -12.50 -6.81
CA GLU A 120 -6.94 -13.27 -7.39
C GLU A 120 -5.81 -13.53 -6.39
N THR A 121 -5.12 -14.65 -6.59
CA THR A 121 -4.04 -15.12 -5.70
C THR A 121 -2.67 -15.06 -6.36
N TYR A 122 -1.79 -14.25 -5.78
CA TYR A 122 -0.45 -13.99 -6.29
C TYR A 122 0.62 -14.67 -5.44
N LYS A 123 1.69 -15.15 -6.09
CA LYS A 123 2.85 -15.78 -5.43
C LYS A 123 4.02 -14.80 -5.40
N PHE A 124 4.44 -14.44 -4.19
CA PHE A 124 5.55 -13.54 -3.93
C PHE A 124 6.82 -14.33 -3.61
N VAL A 125 7.94 -13.96 -4.22
CA VAL A 125 9.26 -14.57 -4.01
C VAL A 125 10.33 -13.48 -3.94
N VAL A 126 11.25 -13.57 -2.98
CA VAL A 126 12.43 -12.69 -2.93
C VAL A 126 13.67 -13.48 -3.29
N LYS A 127 14.44 -12.95 -4.24
CA LYS A 127 15.74 -13.51 -4.65
C LYS A 127 16.86 -12.59 -4.18
N GLU A 128 17.88 -13.18 -3.58
CA GLU A 128 19.08 -12.49 -3.10
C GLU A 128 20.25 -12.74 -4.04
N TYR A 129 20.95 -11.67 -4.38
CA TYR A 129 22.11 -11.67 -5.24
C TYR A 129 23.31 -11.11 -4.50
N LYS A 130 24.49 -11.73 -4.69
CA LYS A 130 25.78 -11.16 -4.33
C LYS A 130 26.50 -10.85 -5.62
N ARG A 131 26.78 -9.57 -5.87
CA ARG A 131 27.16 -9.07 -7.20
C ARG A 131 26.06 -9.44 -8.22
N LYS A 132 26.34 -10.37 -9.14
CA LYS A 132 25.39 -10.84 -10.17
C LYS A 132 24.93 -12.29 -9.97
N LYS A 133 25.41 -13.00 -8.93
CA LYS A 133 25.09 -14.41 -8.70
C LYS A 133 23.94 -14.56 -7.72
N LEU A 134 22.92 -15.33 -8.11
CA LEU A 134 21.83 -15.74 -7.22
C LEU A 134 22.38 -16.59 -6.07
N VAL A 135 22.11 -16.20 -4.83
CA VAL A 135 22.59 -16.86 -3.62
C VAL A 135 21.46 -17.62 -2.94
N ARG A 136 20.30 -16.99 -2.76
CA ARG A 136 19.15 -17.55 -2.04
C ARG A 136 17.86 -17.11 -2.70
N THR A 137 16.85 -17.97 -2.58
CA THR A 137 15.46 -17.67 -2.94
C THR A 137 14.60 -17.95 -1.72
N SER A 138 13.70 -17.03 -1.36
CA SER A 138 12.76 -17.25 -0.28
C SER A 138 11.77 -18.37 -0.65
N LYS A 139 11.14 -18.99 0.35
CA LYS A 139 9.91 -19.73 0.08
C LYS A 139 8.87 -18.77 -0.52
N ALA A 140 8.08 -19.26 -1.47
CA ALA A 140 6.99 -18.48 -2.03
C ALA A 140 5.93 -18.22 -0.96
N LYS A 141 5.40 -16.99 -0.91
CA LYS A 141 4.26 -16.64 -0.07
C LYS A 141 3.09 -16.32 -0.98
N LYS A 142 1.96 -16.98 -0.76
CA LYS A 142 0.71 -16.65 -1.46
C LYS A 142 -0.01 -15.53 -0.73
N TYR A 143 -0.66 -14.67 -1.49
CA TYR A 143 -1.58 -13.67 -0.97
C TYR A 143 -2.71 -13.49 -1.96
N THR A 144 -3.92 -13.51 -1.43
CA THR A 144 -5.15 -13.27 -2.18
C THR A 144 -5.53 -11.82 -1.94
N ILE A 145 -5.68 -11.07 -3.03
CA ILE A 145 -6.20 -9.71 -2.96
C ILE A 145 -7.65 -9.81 -2.46
N PRO A 146 -8.02 -9.19 -1.33
CA PRO A 146 -9.38 -9.28 -0.83
C PRO A 146 -10.36 -8.67 -1.83
N THR A 147 -11.54 -9.29 -1.97
CA THR A 147 -12.64 -8.72 -2.74
C THR A 147 -13.31 -7.63 -1.91
N PRO A 148 -13.60 -6.45 -2.48
CA PRO A 148 -14.41 -5.44 -1.82
C PRO A 148 -15.77 -6.00 -1.43
N VAL A 149 -16.35 -5.50 -0.34
CA VAL A 149 -17.75 -5.81 0.02
C VAL A 149 -18.68 -5.45 -1.13
N ALA A 150 -19.75 -6.23 -1.30
CA ALA A 150 -20.84 -5.78 -2.17
C ALA A 150 -21.54 -4.57 -1.52
N HIS A 151 -21.91 -3.62 -2.35
CA HIS A 151 -22.34 -2.29 -1.95
C HIS A 151 -23.47 -1.79 -2.85
N PRO A 152 -24.25 -0.78 -2.41
CA PRO A 152 -25.19 -0.08 -3.26
C PRO A 152 -24.50 0.51 -4.49
N ASP A 153 -25.22 0.57 -5.61
CA ASP A 153 -24.67 1.12 -6.86
C ASP A 153 -24.51 2.65 -6.77
N MET A 154 -25.39 3.29 -5.99
CA MET A 154 -25.38 4.73 -5.77
C MET A 154 -25.69 5.09 -4.31
N ALA A 155 -25.14 6.22 -3.88
CA ALA A 155 -25.56 6.91 -2.68
C ALA A 155 -25.70 8.40 -2.97
N ARG A 156 -26.71 9.01 -2.33
CA ARG A 156 -27.03 10.41 -2.47
C ARG A 156 -27.08 11.06 -1.10
N LEU A 157 -26.28 12.11 -0.95
CA LEU A 157 -26.45 13.11 0.09
C LEU A 157 -27.17 14.29 -0.57
N GLU A 158 -28.31 14.70 -0.04
CA GLU A 158 -29.05 15.83 -0.58
C GLU A 158 -28.29 17.13 -0.30
N THR A 159 -27.55 17.60 -1.29
CA THR A 159 -26.79 18.85 -1.26
C THR A 159 -27.44 19.88 -2.17
N ILE A 160 -27.15 21.15 -1.92
CA ILE A 160 -27.34 22.20 -2.93
C ILE A 160 -26.10 22.18 -3.81
N GLU A 161 -26.28 22.11 -5.13
CA GLU A 161 -25.19 22.15 -6.10
C GLU A 161 -25.13 23.54 -6.76
N ALA A 162 -24.02 24.26 -6.59
CA ALA A 162 -23.81 25.54 -7.26
C ALA A 162 -22.31 25.77 -7.54
N ASP A 163 -21.98 26.42 -8.65
CA ASP A 163 -20.59 26.72 -9.05
C ASP A 163 -19.63 25.51 -9.02
N GLY A 164 -20.16 24.30 -9.28
CA GLY A 164 -19.39 23.06 -9.24
C GLY A 164 -18.97 22.62 -7.83
N LYS A 165 -19.69 23.08 -6.81
CA LYS A 165 -19.51 22.72 -5.39
C LYS A 165 -20.82 22.21 -4.80
N ASP A 166 -20.67 21.34 -3.81
CA ASP A 166 -21.76 20.80 -3.03
C ASP A 166 -21.84 21.53 -1.68
N TYR A 167 -23.06 21.86 -1.27
CA TYR A 167 -23.31 22.60 -0.04
C TYR A 167 -24.29 21.88 0.88
N LEU A 168 -24.01 21.95 2.18
CA LEU A 168 -24.97 21.70 3.25
C LEU A 168 -25.28 23.01 3.95
N VAL A 169 -26.54 23.20 4.28
CA VAL A 169 -27.04 24.39 4.99
C VAL A 169 -27.05 24.14 6.48
N ALA A 170 -26.42 25.04 7.24
CA ALA A 170 -26.44 25.05 8.70
C ALA A 170 -27.88 25.12 9.23
N GLY A 171 -28.18 24.35 10.28
CA GLY A 171 -29.52 24.26 10.87
C GLY A 171 -30.45 23.22 10.22
N ARG A 172 -30.05 22.63 9.09
CA ARG A 172 -30.79 21.52 8.45
C ARG A 172 -30.19 20.16 8.84
N THR A 173 -31.01 19.12 8.80
CA THR A 173 -30.58 17.73 9.03
C THR A 173 -30.57 16.97 7.72
N TYR A 174 -29.51 16.21 7.47
CA TYR A 174 -29.28 15.45 6.25
C TYR A 174 -29.08 13.99 6.56
N SER A 175 -29.46 13.13 5.61
CA SER A 175 -29.17 11.70 5.63
C SER A 175 -28.69 11.22 4.28
N VAL A 176 -27.87 10.17 4.29
CA VAL A 176 -27.45 9.51 3.06
C VAL A 176 -28.50 8.49 2.64
N ALA A 177 -29.04 8.65 1.43
CA ALA A 177 -29.90 7.69 0.77
C ALA A 177 -29.07 6.75 -0.12
N TYR A 178 -29.45 5.47 -0.21
CA TYR A 178 -28.77 4.47 -1.03
C TYR A 178 -29.72 3.87 -2.06
N GLU A 179 -29.22 3.60 -3.26
CA GLU A 179 -29.89 2.77 -4.26
C GLU A 179 -29.20 1.41 -4.35
N GLY A 180 -29.87 0.39 -3.83
CA GLY A 180 -29.31 -0.95 -3.64
C GLY A 180 -29.02 -1.25 -2.17
N GLU A 181 -28.46 -2.45 -1.93
CA GLU A 181 -28.22 -2.96 -0.59
C GLU A 181 -26.74 -3.28 -0.38
N TRP A 182 -26.30 -3.03 0.84
CA TRP A 182 -25.01 -3.52 1.31
C TRP A 182 -25.08 -5.03 1.54
N GLN A 183 -23.94 -5.71 1.36
CA GLN A 183 -23.82 -7.10 1.78
C GLN A 183 -24.10 -7.28 3.28
N ASP A 184 -24.75 -8.38 3.65
CA ASP A 184 -24.90 -8.79 5.05
C ASP A 184 -23.56 -9.01 5.76
N GLY A 185 -23.53 -8.69 7.06
CA GLY A 185 -22.41 -9.00 7.94
C GLY A 185 -21.19 -8.08 7.79
N ILE A 186 -21.37 -6.92 7.16
CA ILE A 186 -20.33 -5.89 7.07
C ILE A 186 -20.42 -4.93 8.26
N GLN A 187 -19.31 -4.25 8.54
CA GLN A 187 -19.25 -3.15 9.51
C GLN A 187 -18.93 -1.85 8.79
N PHE A 188 -19.19 -0.72 9.46
CA PHE A 188 -19.04 0.60 8.85
C PHE A 188 -18.13 1.55 9.63
N ALA A 189 -17.39 2.37 8.90
CA ALA A 189 -16.84 3.64 9.39
C ALA A 189 -17.56 4.78 8.67
N LYS A 190 -18.11 5.75 9.40
CA LYS A 190 -18.93 6.81 8.81
C LYS A 190 -18.92 8.11 9.57
N GLY A 191 -19.13 9.20 8.87
CA GLY A 191 -19.21 10.55 9.44
C GLY A 191 -18.33 11.55 8.71
N VAL A 192 -18.00 12.65 9.38
CA VAL A 192 -16.98 13.59 8.93
C VAL A 192 -15.63 13.07 9.40
N ASP A 193 -14.76 12.69 8.47
CA ASP A 193 -13.40 12.25 8.79
C ASP A 193 -12.52 13.45 9.17
N ARG A 194 -12.67 14.52 8.40
CA ARG A 194 -11.88 15.73 8.55
C ARG A 194 -12.62 16.94 8.02
N TYR A 195 -12.27 18.11 8.52
CA TYR A 195 -12.81 19.38 8.05
C TYR A 195 -11.70 20.42 7.85
N LEU A 196 -11.97 21.37 6.96
CA LEU A 196 -11.13 22.53 6.70
C LEU A 196 -11.93 23.79 7.04
N ASN A 197 -11.30 24.78 7.66
CA ASN A 197 -11.86 26.11 7.87
C ASN A 197 -11.46 27.06 6.73
N GLU A 198 -12.17 28.19 6.59
CA GLU A 198 -11.83 29.22 5.59
C GLU A 198 -10.44 29.82 5.77
N ASP A 199 -9.96 29.90 7.02
CA ASP A 199 -8.65 30.43 7.37
C ASP A 199 -7.49 29.45 7.13
N GLY A 200 -7.79 28.26 6.59
CA GLY A 200 -6.82 27.19 6.37
C GLY A 200 -6.58 26.32 7.60
N GLY A 201 -7.32 26.52 8.69
CA GLY A 201 -7.39 25.58 9.81
C GLY A 201 -7.89 24.21 9.36
N PHE A 202 -7.44 23.16 10.03
CA PHE A 202 -7.72 21.77 9.69
C PHE A 202 -7.90 20.96 10.96
N GLY A 203 -8.87 20.04 10.96
CA GLY A 203 -9.04 19.05 12.03
C GLY A 203 -9.50 17.69 11.51
N TRP A 204 -9.17 16.61 12.23
CA TRP A 204 -9.47 15.23 11.84
C TRP A 204 -9.86 14.33 13.02
N TYR A 205 -10.60 13.24 12.77
CA TYR A 205 -11.31 12.50 13.82
C TYR A 205 -10.44 11.86 14.92
N GLU A 206 -9.15 11.63 14.65
CA GLU A 206 -8.20 11.09 15.64
C GLU A 206 -7.71 12.16 16.63
N GLU A 207 -8.08 13.44 16.45
CA GLU A 207 -7.71 14.52 17.35
C GLU A 207 -8.56 14.53 18.63
N GLU A 208 -7.91 14.80 19.76
CA GLU A 208 -8.60 14.92 21.05
C GLU A 208 -9.63 16.06 21.00
N GLY A 209 -10.89 15.74 21.31
CA GLY A 209 -11.97 16.72 21.28
C GLY A 209 -12.57 16.97 19.90
N TYR A 210 -12.34 16.10 18.91
CA TYR A 210 -12.98 16.20 17.58
C TYR A 210 -14.50 16.39 17.70
N PRO A 211 -15.04 17.54 17.25
CA PRO A 211 -16.41 17.93 17.57
C PRO A 211 -17.46 17.39 16.60
N LEU A 212 -17.02 16.80 15.47
CA LEU A 212 -17.90 16.36 14.39
C LEU A 212 -18.23 14.87 14.52
N PRO A 213 -19.38 14.42 13.99
CA PRO A 213 -19.78 13.03 14.09
C PRO A 213 -18.85 12.14 13.26
N TRP A 214 -18.09 11.27 13.92
CA TRP A 214 -17.38 10.13 13.33
C TRP A 214 -17.64 8.88 14.17
N VAL A 215 -17.95 7.77 13.50
CA VAL A 215 -18.22 6.49 14.16
C VAL A 215 -17.49 5.38 13.42
N GLU A 216 -16.60 4.70 14.14
CA GLU A 216 -15.97 3.46 13.69
C GLU A 216 -16.77 2.25 14.17
N HIS A 217 -16.66 1.12 13.45
CA HIS A 217 -17.34 -0.14 13.76
C HIS A 217 -18.87 -0.03 13.92
N ALA A 218 -19.50 0.88 13.18
CA ALA A 218 -20.95 1.03 13.16
C ALA A 218 -21.61 -0.21 12.53
N PRO A 219 -22.79 -0.65 13.02
CA PRO A 219 -23.47 -1.84 12.53
C PRO A 219 -24.24 -1.61 11.21
N ASP A 220 -24.44 -0.35 10.82
CA ASP A 220 -25.18 0.04 9.61
C ASP A 220 -24.54 1.26 8.92
N ALA A 221 -24.96 1.51 7.68
CA ALA A 221 -24.50 2.62 6.85
C ALA A 221 -25.26 3.94 7.10
N ALA A 222 -26.26 3.98 8.00
CA ALA A 222 -27.13 5.14 8.16
C ALA A 222 -26.36 6.30 8.78
N LEU A 223 -26.21 7.40 8.05
CA LEU A 223 -25.49 8.57 8.53
C LEU A 223 -26.45 9.75 8.59
N THR A 224 -26.48 10.43 9.73
CA THR A 224 -27.21 11.69 9.93
C THR A 224 -26.22 12.80 10.21
N LEU A 225 -26.35 13.91 9.49
CA LEU A 225 -25.52 15.11 9.62
C LEU A 225 -26.41 16.29 9.96
N ALA A 226 -25.97 17.12 10.90
CA ALA A 226 -26.69 18.32 11.31
C ALA A 226 -25.69 19.47 11.54
N PRO A 227 -25.15 20.06 10.47
CA PRO A 227 -24.29 21.23 10.61
C PRO A 227 -25.04 22.36 11.32
N THR A 228 -24.31 23.14 12.10
CA THR A 228 -24.82 24.30 12.86
C THR A 228 -24.09 25.57 12.41
N GLU A 229 -24.51 26.73 12.92
CA GLU A 229 -23.88 28.02 12.60
C GLU A 229 -22.37 28.07 12.96
N GLU A 230 -21.93 27.30 13.95
CA GLU A 230 -20.52 27.18 14.33
C GLU A 230 -19.64 26.56 13.22
N HIS A 231 -20.27 25.91 12.25
CA HIS A 231 -19.60 25.23 11.15
C HIS A 231 -19.60 26.05 9.85
N LEU A 232 -20.17 27.26 9.83
CA LEU A 232 -20.19 28.09 8.64
C LEU A 232 -18.78 28.34 8.10
N GLY A 233 -18.63 28.25 6.78
CA GLY A 233 -17.34 28.39 6.10
C GLY A 233 -16.46 27.14 6.17
N GLN A 234 -16.85 26.11 6.92
CA GLN A 234 -16.13 24.85 6.93
C GLN A 234 -16.37 24.05 5.64
N GLN A 235 -15.39 23.23 5.28
CA GLN A 235 -15.52 22.18 4.28
C GLN A 235 -15.39 20.82 4.96
N TRP A 236 -16.42 20.02 4.86
CA TRP A 236 -16.48 18.69 5.48
C TRP A 236 -16.11 17.62 4.46
N ASN A 237 -15.30 16.67 4.92
CA ASN A 237 -14.95 15.48 4.18
C ASN A 237 -15.70 14.29 4.80
N ILE A 238 -16.80 13.91 4.16
CA ILE A 238 -17.76 12.94 4.69
C ILE A 238 -17.52 11.59 4.03
N TYR A 239 -17.50 10.54 4.84
CA TYR A 239 -17.43 9.18 4.35
C TYR A 239 -18.55 8.32 4.92
N VAL A 240 -18.99 7.34 4.14
CA VAL A 240 -19.65 6.15 4.66
C VAL A 240 -19.03 4.94 4.03
N VAL A 241 -18.59 4.01 4.88
CA VAL A 241 -17.74 2.96 4.37
C VAL A 241 -17.90 1.60 4.98
N GLY A 242 -18.16 0.61 4.11
CA GLY A 242 -18.31 -0.79 4.46
C GLY A 242 -17.01 -1.58 4.35
N SER A 243 -16.82 -2.52 5.27
CA SER A 243 -15.71 -3.47 5.24
C SER A 243 -16.11 -4.81 5.82
N VAL A 244 -15.42 -5.88 5.40
CA VAL A 244 -15.54 -7.18 6.06
C VAL A 244 -14.82 -7.09 7.41
N PRO A 245 -15.47 -7.41 8.53
CA PRO A 245 -14.79 -7.49 9.82
C PRO A 245 -13.85 -8.70 9.87
N ALA A 246 -12.69 -8.51 10.49
CA ALA A 246 -11.72 -9.56 10.67
C ALA A 246 -12.30 -10.68 11.55
N PRO A 247 -12.21 -11.96 11.13
CA PRO A 247 -12.73 -13.06 11.92
C PRO A 247 -12.00 -13.16 13.26
N LYS A 248 -12.70 -13.63 14.29
CA LYS A 248 -12.16 -13.84 15.65
C LYS A 248 -10.89 -14.71 15.68
N ASP A 249 -10.73 -15.59 14.70
CA ASP A 249 -9.67 -16.60 14.67
C ASP A 249 -8.50 -16.26 13.73
N VAL A 250 -8.35 -14.99 13.30
CA VAL A 250 -7.25 -14.58 12.41
C VAL A 250 -6.12 -13.92 13.21
N PRO A 251 -5.05 -14.67 13.57
CA PRO A 251 -3.87 -14.10 14.21
C PRO A 251 -3.03 -13.36 13.17
N ARG A 252 -3.42 -12.13 12.81
CA ARG A 252 -2.57 -11.18 12.10
C ARG A 252 -2.09 -10.14 13.11
N LYS A 253 -0.77 -10.03 13.25
CA LYS A 253 -0.17 -9.05 14.18
C LYS A 253 -0.63 -7.63 13.80
N GLY A 254 -1.38 -6.98 14.69
CA GLY A 254 -1.92 -5.63 14.50
C GLY A 254 -3.26 -5.57 13.76
N ILE A 255 -4.00 -6.68 13.71
CA ILE A 255 -5.41 -6.74 13.32
C ILE A 255 -6.12 -7.55 14.41
N GLU A 256 -6.98 -6.91 15.17
CA GLU A 256 -7.82 -7.53 16.20
C GLU A 256 -9.11 -8.09 15.60
N ALA A 257 -9.82 -8.92 16.37
CA ALA A 257 -11.10 -9.43 15.96
C ALA A 257 -12.10 -8.28 15.83
N GLY A 258 -12.76 -8.17 14.67
CA GLY A 258 -13.64 -7.03 14.37
C GLY A 258 -12.95 -5.87 13.65
N ASP A 259 -11.62 -5.85 13.52
CA ASP A 259 -10.96 -4.83 12.70
C ASP A 259 -11.33 -4.96 11.21
N PRO A 260 -11.36 -3.87 10.44
CA PRO A 260 -11.61 -3.95 9.01
C PRO A 260 -10.53 -4.79 8.30
N VAL A 261 -10.98 -5.73 7.47
CA VAL A 261 -10.07 -6.48 6.59
C VAL A 261 -9.59 -5.55 5.48
N ARG A 262 -8.34 -5.11 5.61
CA ARG A 262 -7.66 -4.30 4.58
C ARG A 262 -7.79 -4.92 3.19
N GLY A 263 -8.30 -4.15 2.25
CA GLY A 263 -8.62 -4.50 0.87
C GLY A 263 -10.08 -4.86 0.61
N SER A 264 -10.87 -5.17 1.63
CA SER A 264 -12.29 -5.59 1.50
C SER A 264 -13.27 -4.42 1.41
N GLU A 265 -12.75 -3.27 1.09
CA GLU A 265 -13.17 -1.99 1.60
C GLU A 265 -13.83 -1.23 0.45
N TRP A 266 -15.05 -0.73 0.65
CA TRP A 266 -15.75 0.08 -0.33
C TRP A 266 -16.66 1.12 0.32
N GLY A 267 -16.69 2.35 -0.20
CA GLY A 267 -17.54 3.41 0.32
C GLY A 267 -17.82 4.56 -0.63
N HIS A 268 -18.60 5.50 -0.09
CA HIS A 268 -18.89 6.79 -0.69
C HIS A 268 -18.17 7.91 0.06
N HIS A 269 -17.90 8.97 -0.69
CA HIS A 269 -17.20 10.15 -0.23
C HIS A 269 -17.91 11.39 -0.74
N TRP A 270 -18.08 12.39 0.12
CA TRP A 270 -18.56 13.71 -0.25
C TRP A 270 -17.62 14.77 0.31
N PHE A 271 -17.45 15.85 -0.46
CA PHE A 271 -16.71 17.03 -0.03
C PHE A 271 -17.63 18.24 -0.16
N VAL A 272 -18.15 18.70 0.98
CA VAL A 272 -19.24 19.68 1.02
C VAL A 272 -18.81 20.92 1.81
N SER A 273 -19.25 22.10 1.37
CA SER A 273 -19.11 23.35 2.11
C SER A 273 -20.34 23.61 2.96
N ILE A 274 -20.15 24.19 4.14
CA ILE A 274 -21.25 24.56 5.05
C ILE A 274 -21.59 26.04 4.87
N ILE A 275 -22.84 26.33 4.54
CA ILE A 275 -23.35 27.69 4.27
C ILE A 275 -24.56 28.03 5.14
N SER A 276 -24.89 29.31 5.20
CA SER A 276 -26.08 29.80 5.89
C SER A 276 -27.35 29.58 5.06
N GLU A 277 -28.50 29.66 5.72
CA GLU A 277 -29.82 29.60 5.06
C GLU A 277 -30.02 30.77 4.08
N GLU A 278 -29.45 31.95 4.37
CA GLU A 278 -29.53 33.13 3.51
C GLU A 278 -28.74 32.94 2.21
N GLU A 279 -27.55 32.36 2.29
CA GLU A 279 -26.73 32.02 1.11
C GLU A 279 -27.41 30.92 0.29
N ALA A 280 -27.96 29.89 0.95
CA ALA A 280 -28.69 28.82 0.27
C ALA A 280 -29.86 29.38 -0.57
N ALA A 281 -30.65 30.29 0.01
CA ALA A 281 -31.77 30.92 -0.69
C ALA A 281 -31.35 31.76 -1.90
N GLN A 282 -30.11 32.24 -1.97
CA GLN A 282 -29.57 32.94 -3.14
C GLN A 282 -29.13 31.98 -4.24
N LEU A 283 -28.60 30.80 -3.87
CA LEU A 283 -28.15 29.78 -4.82
C LEU A 283 -29.30 29.00 -5.47
N GLU A 284 -30.45 28.90 -4.79
CA GLU A 284 -31.64 28.20 -5.30
C GLU A 284 -32.51 29.05 -6.25
N GLN A 285 -32.16 30.33 -6.48
CA GLN A 285 -32.86 31.26 -7.39
C GLN A 285 -32.32 31.21 -8.81
#